data_AF-A0A2V5HPX9-F1
#
_entry.id   AF-A0A2V5HPX9-F1
#
_cell.length_a   1.000
_cell.length_b   1.000
_cell.length_c   1.000
_cell.angle_alpha   90.00
_cell.angle_beta   90.00
_cell.angle_gamma   90.00
#
_symmetry.space_group_name_H-M   'P 1'
#
loop_
_entity.id
_entity.type
_entity.pdbx_description
1 polymer ?
#
loop_
_entity_poly.entity_id
_entity_poly.type
_entity_poly.pdbx_seq_one_letter_code
_entity_poly.pdbx_strand_id
1 'polypeptide(L)'
;MTVSYYSGANSFLFPETRSQELCPIQDTIKKLVNPSSAHKTVFPEVEDSKFNPWPVLHHAQHRSIYITMSTPNQPRNVYLVGAHCTGKTTLVEGLRAHLSTNLVSELYGEDAECPAIVDELVRNIMRTDGFTASDVRLPTKGLELQKRTILAQHQAEVSLGNKWFISDRSGIDPIVYAEVFLGRPEAEKLAEMKEWHVLREKMKAYVIVCEPENASWLSTDRVRVACNDVEEWRSIARAFRTALQNHGIPHVTIPVGIEDLGKRVQFVEELLRSSAKSGMF
;
A
#
# COMPACT_ATOMS: atom_id res chain seq x y z
N MET A 1 21.51 70.77 -8.09
CA MET A 1 22.49 70.10 -7.21
C MET A 1 22.47 68.62 -7.54
N THR A 2 23.65 68.06 -7.72
CA THR A 2 23.96 66.84 -8.47
C THR A 2 24.46 65.77 -7.50
N VAL A 3 24.44 64.48 -7.92
CA VAL A 3 25.23 63.33 -7.38
C VAL A 3 24.61 62.65 -6.12
N SER A 4 24.53 61.33 -5.92
CA SER A 4 24.89 60.09 -6.66
C SER A 4 24.11 58.87 -6.13
N TYR A 5 24.18 57.80 -6.90
CA TYR A 5 23.85 56.40 -6.60
C TYR A 5 24.65 55.79 -5.44
N TYR A 6 24.08 54.81 -4.73
CA TYR A 6 24.79 53.59 -4.32
C TYR A 6 23.85 52.37 -4.27
N SER A 7 24.20 51.37 -5.08
CA SER A 7 23.71 49.99 -5.04
C SER A 7 24.43 49.20 -3.95
N GLY A 8 23.71 48.39 -3.19
CA GLY A 8 24.29 47.43 -2.23
C GLY A 8 23.65 46.06 -2.39
N ALA A 9 24.34 45.17 -3.09
CA ALA A 9 24.01 43.76 -3.20
C ALA A 9 24.39 43.03 -1.90
N ASN A 10 23.42 42.36 -1.27
CA ASN A 10 23.69 41.41 -0.18
C ASN A 10 23.72 40.00 -0.75
N SER A 11 24.94 39.50 -0.92
CA SER A 11 25.28 38.10 -1.11
C SER A 11 25.26 37.41 0.26
N PHE A 12 24.27 36.54 0.49
CA PHE A 12 24.32 35.61 1.62
C PHE A 12 25.03 34.33 1.17
N LEU A 13 26.31 34.26 1.54
CA LEU A 13 27.12 33.04 1.58
C LEU A 13 26.55 32.12 2.67
N PHE A 14 26.14 30.91 2.27
CA PHE A 14 25.92 29.80 3.20
C PHE A 14 27.24 29.02 3.37
N PRO A 15 27.67 28.68 4.59
CA PRO A 15 28.81 27.81 4.79
C PRO A 15 28.42 26.33 4.59
N GLU A 16 29.25 25.63 3.82
CA GLU A 16 29.30 24.18 3.73
C GLU A 16 29.77 23.52 5.04
N THR A 17 29.43 22.24 5.16
CA THR A 17 29.93 21.20 6.08
C THR A 17 29.35 21.15 7.50
N ARG A 18 28.40 20.21 7.68
CA ARG A 18 28.39 19.34 8.86
C ARG A 18 27.86 17.95 8.50
N SER A 19 28.71 16.99 8.83
CA SER A 19 28.59 15.53 8.72
C SER A 19 27.18 14.98 8.93
N GLN A 20 26.65 14.27 7.93
CA GLN A 20 25.55 13.33 8.14
C GLN A 20 26.15 12.03 8.69
N GLU A 21 25.93 11.81 9.98
CA GLU A 21 26.09 10.51 10.62
C GLU A 21 25.21 9.48 9.90
N LEU A 22 25.84 8.41 9.45
CA LEU A 22 25.19 7.22 8.92
C LEU A 22 24.24 6.64 9.98
N CYS A 23 22.96 6.55 9.64
CA CYS A 23 21.94 5.93 10.48
C CYS A 23 22.25 4.41 10.64
N PRO A 24 22.23 3.82 11.85
CA PRO A 24 22.68 2.44 12.11
C PRO A 24 21.77 1.32 11.56
N ILE A 25 20.88 1.63 10.62
CA ILE A 25 19.87 0.69 10.10
C ILE A 25 20.48 -0.32 9.13
N GLN A 26 21.58 0.01 8.44
CA GLN A 26 22.19 -0.89 7.44
C GLN A 26 22.92 -2.10 8.04
N ASP A 27 23.42 -2.00 9.27
CA ASP A 27 24.14 -3.10 9.93
C ASP A 27 23.22 -4.12 10.61
N THR A 28 21.99 -3.71 10.95
CA THR A 28 21.00 -4.61 11.57
C THR A 28 20.39 -5.56 10.54
N ILE A 29 20.24 -5.13 9.28
CA ILE A 29 19.64 -5.95 8.21
C ILE A 29 20.56 -7.12 7.79
N LYS A 30 21.89 -6.96 7.86
CA LYS A 30 22.84 -8.05 7.57
C LYS A 30 22.93 -9.13 8.64
N LYS A 31 22.50 -8.85 9.88
CA LYS A 31 22.61 -9.81 11.01
C LYS A 31 21.38 -10.70 11.20
N LEU A 32 20.26 -10.41 10.53
CA LEU A 32 19.01 -11.17 10.68
C LEU A 32 18.83 -12.30 9.65
N VAL A 33 19.72 -12.40 8.65
CA VAL A 33 19.70 -13.45 7.62
C VAL A 33 20.76 -14.52 7.93
N ASN A 34 20.59 -15.20 9.07
CA ASN A 34 21.10 -16.56 9.32
C ASN A 34 20.67 -17.00 10.73
N PRO A 35 19.84 -18.06 10.81
CA PRO A 35 20.38 -19.26 11.46
C PRO A 35 19.95 -20.56 10.78
N SER A 36 20.98 -21.34 10.44
CA SER A 36 20.90 -22.79 10.30
C SER A 36 20.80 -23.43 11.69
N SER A 37 19.70 -24.11 11.99
CA SER A 37 19.72 -25.37 12.76
C SER A 37 18.33 -26.02 12.81
N ALA A 38 18.32 -27.30 12.47
CA ALA A 38 17.17 -28.17 12.41
C ALA A 38 16.53 -28.44 13.78
N HIS A 39 15.20 -28.41 13.83
CA HIS A 39 14.42 -29.26 14.73
C HIS A 39 13.16 -29.75 14.01
N LYS A 40 13.06 -31.08 13.84
CA LYS A 40 11.86 -31.77 13.39
C LYS A 40 10.81 -31.70 14.50
N THR A 41 9.67 -31.10 14.20
CA THR A 41 8.44 -31.26 14.98
C THR A 41 7.39 -31.93 14.12
N VAL A 42 6.97 -33.11 14.58
CA VAL A 42 5.90 -33.94 14.04
C VAL A 42 4.56 -33.29 14.42
N PHE A 43 3.69 -33.05 13.44
CA PHE A 43 2.28 -32.68 13.65
C PHE A 43 1.38 -33.82 13.18
N PRO A 44 0.26 -34.10 13.86
CA PRO A 44 -0.63 -35.19 13.51
C PRO A 44 -1.52 -34.83 12.33
N GLU A 45 -1.80 -35.85 11.51
CA GLU A 45 -2.84 -35.85 10.48
C GLU A 45 -4.20 -35.53 11.10
N VAL A 46 -4.94 -34.61 10.47
CA VAL A 46 -6.38 -34.43 10.70
C VAL A 46 -7.06 -34.52 9.35
N GLU A 47 -7.97 -35.48 9.27
CA GLU A 47 -8.77 -35.86 8.10
C GLU A 47 -9.75 -34.76 7.64
N ASP A 48 -9.85 -34.70 6.31
CA ASP A 48 -10.96 -34.33 5.45
C ASP A 48 -12.28 -33.81 6.05
N SER A 49 -12.62 -32.56 5.71
CA SER A 49 -14.02 -32.17 5.50
C SER A 49 -14.21 -31.13 4.39
N LYS A 50 -14.54 -31.65 3.20
CA LYS A 50 -15.49 -31.14 2.18
C LYS A 50 -15.69 -29.62 2.09
N PHE A 51 -14.99 -28.98 1.16
CA PHE A 51 -15.33 -27.66 0.62
C PHE A 51 -16.12 -27.83 -0.71
N ASN A 52 -17.33 -27.27 -0.77
CA ASN A 52 -18.23 -27.35 -1.93
C ASN A 52 -17.82 -26.34 -3.04
N PRO A 53 -17.95 -26.70 -4.34
CA PRO A 53 -17.55 -25.85 -5.46
C PRO A 53 -18.63 -24.82 -5.86
N TRP A 54 -18.17 -23.68 -6.36
CA TRP A 54 -18.99 -22.60 -6.94
C TRP A 54 -19.76 -23.04 -8.19
N PRO A 55 -20.94 -22.46 -8.49
CA PRO A 55 -21.80 -22.91 -9.58
C PRO A 55 -21.29 -22.44 -10.95
N VAL A 56 -21.31 -23.38 -11.90
CA VAL A 56 -21.12 -23.16 -13.34
C VAL A 56 -22.45 -22.66 -13.93
N LEU A 57 -22.44 -21.50 -14.58
CA LEU A 57 -23.53 -21.04 -15.43
C LEU A 57 -23.07 -21.08 -16.90
N HIS A 58 -23.80 -21.83 -17.73
CA HIS A 58 -23.60 -21.93 -19.18
C HIS A 58 -24.65 -21.11 -19.96
N HIS A 59 -24.15 -20.46 -21.02
CA HIS A 59 -24.81 -19.86 -22.20
C HIS A 59 -25.58 -18.53 -21.99
N ALA A 60 -25.44 -17.49 -22.82
CA ALA A 60 -25.16 -17.46 -24.26
C ALA A 60 -24.57 -16.12 -24.79
N GLN A 61 -24.07 -16.20 -26.03
CA GLN A 61 -23.85 -15.17 -27.07
C GLN A 61 -22.44 -14.60 -27.30
N HIS A 62 -21.97 -14.89 -28.52
CA HIS A 62 -20.70 -14.56 -29.14
C HIS A 62 -20.42 -13.04 -29.19
N ARG A 63 -19.36 -12.61 -28.51
CA ARG A 63 -18.43 -11.59 -29.00
C ARG A 63 -17.02 -12.07 -28.69
N SER A 64 -16.18 -12.10 -29.72
CA SER A 64 -14.77 -12.49 -29.59
C SER A 64 -14.05 -11.42 -28.75
N ILE A 65 -14.04 -11.63 -27.44
CA ILE A 65 -13.16 -10.96 -26.50
C ILE A 65 -12.05 -11.98 -26.29
N TYR A 66 -10.83 -11.67 -26.73
CA TYR A 66 -9.66 -12.39 -26.25
C TYR A 66 -9.61 -12.16 -24.74
N ILE A 67 -10.19 -13.09 -23.97
CA ILE A 67 -9.94 -13.23 -22.56
C ILE A 67 -8.44 -13.54 -22.51
N THR A 68 -7.63 -12.55 -22.13
CA THR A 68 -6.25 -12.79 -21.72
C THR A 68 -6.34 -13.74 -20.53
N MET A 69 -6.25 -15.04 -20.82
CA MET A 69 -5.95 -16.03 -19.80
C MET A 69 -4.63 -15.61 -19.20
N SER A 70 -4.66 -15.16 -17.94
CA SER A 70 -3.46 -14.86 -17.18
C SER A 70 -2.55 -16.06 -17.29
N THR A 71 -1.39 -15.89 -17.92
CA THR A 71 -0.40 -16.96 -18.02
C THR A 71 -0.06 -17.41 -16.61
N PRO A 72 -0.09 -18.72 -16.33
CA PRO A 72 0.35 -19.24 -15.04
C PRO A 72 1.76 -18.69 -14.78
N ASN A 73 1.95 -18.03 -13.63
CA ASN A 73 3.18 -17.40 -13.12
C ASN A 73 3.37 -15.88 -13.32
N GLN A 74 2.43 -15.11 -13.88
CA GLN A 74 2.59 -13.65 -13.85
C GLN A 74 2.39 -13.11 -12.41
N PRO A 75 3.33 -12.31 -11.87
CA PRO A 75 3.16 -11.72 -10.55
C PRO A 75 1.94 -10.80 -10.51
N ARG A 76 1.20 -10.84 -9.39
CA ARG A 76 0.07 -9.94 -9.15
C ARG A 76 0.53 -8.73 -8.34
N ASN A 77 -0.16 -7.61 -8.52
CA ASN A 77 0.09 -6.42 -7.72
C ASN A 77 -0.19 -6.67 -6.23
N VAL A 78 0.52 -5.94 -5.38
CA VAL A 78 0.33 -5.94 -3.92
C VAL A 78 -0.05 -4.55 -3.47
N TYR A 79 -1.13 -4.44 -2.72
CA TYR A 79 -1.60 -3.18 -2.13
C TYR A 79 -1.60 -3.32 -0.62
N LEU A 80 -0.87 -2.44 0.06
CA LEU A 80 -0.97 -2.31 1.51
C LEU A 80 -1.99 -1.22 1.82
N VAL A 81 -3.07 -1.57 2.50
CA VAL A 81 -4.16 -0.65 2.84
C VAL A 81 -4.38 -0.60 4.35
N GLY A 82 -5.01 0.47 4.84
CA GLY A 82 -5.36 0.62 6.25
C GLY A 82 -5.11 2.01 6.79
N ALA A 83 -5.56 2.21 8.04
CA ALA A 83 -5.43 3.47 8.76
C ALA A 83 -3.98 4.00 8.73
N HIS A 84 -3.79 5.32 8.84
CA HIS A 84 -2.45 5.88 8.99
C HIS A 84 -1.75 5.28 10.22
N CYS A 85 -0.41 5.35 10.30
CA CYS A 85 0.35 4.80 11.43
C CYS A 85 0.33 3.25 11.61
N THR A 86 -0.14 2.44 10.66
CA THR A 86 -0.14 0.96 10.78
C THR A 86 1.12 0.27 10.24
N GLY A 87 2.21 1.03 10.04
CA GLY A 87 3.49 0.50 9.55
C GLY A 87 3.52 0.10 8.07
N LYS A 88 2.58 0.58 7.24
CA LYS A 88 2.52 0.25 5.80
C LYS A 88 3.81 0.61 5.05
N THR A 89 4.26 1.87 5.13
CA THR A 89 5.51 2.31 4.50
C THR A 89 6.69 1.46 4.95
N THR A 90 6.78 1.16 6.25
CA THR A 90 7.83 0.28 6.80
C THR A 90 7.76 -1.13 6.21
N LEU A 91 6.57 -1.68 6.03
CA LEU A 91 6.37 -2.98 5.40
C LEU A 91 6.71 -2.95 3.91
N VAL A 92 6.37 -1.89 3.17
CA VAL A 92 6.79 -1.72 1.76
C VAL A 92 8.31 -1.73 1.65
N GLU A 93 9.02 -0.98 2.50
CA GLU A 93 10.49 -0.98 2.50
C GLU A 93 11.07 -2.35 2.87
N GLY A 94 10.47 -3.03 3.85
CA GLY A 94 10.83 -4.41 4.19
C GLY A 94 10.68 -5.36 3.01
N LEU A 95 9.56 -5.28 2.28
CA LEU A 95 9.31 -6.09 1.08
C LEU A 95 10.26 -5.74 -0.06
N ARG A 96 10.54 -4.46 -0.28
CA ARG A 96 11.51 -3.99 -1.29
C ARG A 96 12.90 -4.59 -1.03
N ALA A 97 13.34 -4.64 0.22
CA ALA A 97 14.62 -5.22 0.59
C ALA A 97 14.63 -6.75 0.52
N HIS A 98 13.49 -7.39 0.81
CA HIS A 98 13.36 -8.84 0.88
C HIS A 98 13.18 -9.51 -0.49
N LEU A 99 12.42 -8.90 -1.40
CA LEU A 99 12.12 -9.41 -2.74
C LEU A 99 13.30 -9.19 -3.71
N SER A 100 14.41 -9.85 -3.39
CA SER A 100 15.60 -9.92 -4.23
C SER A 100 15.30 -10.60 -5.57
N THR A 101 16.15 -10.35 -6.58
CA THR A 101 16.05 -10.99 -7.89
C THR A 101 15.97 -12.51 -7.78
N ASN A 102 16.78 -13.14 -6.92
CA ASN A 102 16.77 -14.59 -6.74
C ASN A 102 15.42 -15.10 -6.22
N LEU A 103 14.83 -14.43 -5.23
CA LEU A 103 13.53 -14.82 -4.67
C LEU A 103 12.40 -14.60 -5.68
N VAL A 104 12.45 -13.49 -6.43
CA VAL A 104 11.46 -13.21 -7.48
C VAL A 104 11.56 -14.26 -8.60
N SER A 105 12.77 -14.63 -9.02
CA SER A 105 12.98 -15.68 -10.01
C SER A 105 12.53 -17.05 -9.50
N GLU A 106 12.72 -17.35 -8.21
CA GLU A 106 12.19 -18.57 -7.58
C GLU A 106 10.66 -18.61 -7.59
N LEU A 107 10.01 -17.49 -7.32
CA LEU A 107 8.55 -17.39 -7.23
C LEU A 107 7.85 -17.37 -8.60
N TYR A 108 8.47 -16.73 -9.60
CA TYR A 108 7.78 -16.37 -10.85
C TYR A 108 8.55 -16.74 -12.14
N GLY A 109 9.76 -17.30 -12.03
CA GLY A 109 10.61 -17.72 -13.15
C GLY A 109 11.76 -16.75 -13.45
N GLU A 110 12.78 -17.22 -14.18
CA GLU A 110 14.04 -16.47 -14.41
C GLU A 110 13.86 -15.10 -15.06
N ASP A 111 12.84 -14.94 -15.91
CA ASP A 111 12.54 -13.68 -16.60
C ASP A 111 11.73 -12.67 -15.75
N ALA A 112 11.36 -13.01 -14.52
CA ALA A 112 10.56 -12.15 -13.67
C ALA A 112 11.36 -10.96 -13.12
N GLU A 113 10.92 -9.74 -13.44
CA GLU A 113 11.49 -8.51 -12.88
C GLU A 113 11.07 -8.30 -11.42
N CYS A 114 11.90 -7.64 -10.61
CA CYS A 114 11.51 -7.15 -9.29
C CYS A 114 10.32 -6.17 -9.37
N PRO A 115 9.49 -6.09 -8.32
CA PRO A 115 8.32 -5.22 -8.35
C PRO A 115 8.72 -3.75 -8.42
N ALA A 116 7.97 -2.96 -9.19
CA ALA A 116 8.00 -1.52 -9.03
C ALA A 116 7.35 -1.13 -7.70
N ILE A 117 7.69 0.04 -7.17
CA ILE A 117 7.14 0.53 -5.91
C ILE A 117 6.38 1.82 -6.16
N VAL A 118 5.14 1.86 -5.69
CA VAL A 118 4.32 3.08 -5.64
C VAL A 118 4.34 3.58 -4.20
N ASP A 119 5.08 4.66 -3.96
CA ASP A 119 5.19 5.28 -2.63
C ASP A 119 3.89 6.00 -2.23
N GLU A 120 3.77 6.37 -0.95
CA GLU A 120 2.61 7.11 -0.42
C GLU A 120 2.42 8.49 -1.08
N LEU A 121 1.60 8.54 -2.14
CA LEU A 121 1.40 9.74 -2.97
C LEU A 121 0.74 10.90 -2.22
N VAL A 122 -0.17 10.62 -1.27
CA VAL A 122 -0.90 11.66 -0.54
C VAL A 122 0.03 12.60 0.22
N ARG A 123 1.16 12.11 0.76
CA ARG A 123 2.14 12.98 1.43
C ARG A 123 2.82 13.94 0.46
N ASN A 124 3.09 13.49 -0.75
CA ASN A 124 3.68 14.34 -1.79
C ASN A 124 2.68 15.40 -2.27
N ILE A 125 1.42 15.02 -2.46
CA ILE A 125 0.31 15.93 -2.80
C ILE A 125 0.15 17.00 -1.72
N MET A 126 0.10 16.59 -0.45
CA MET A 126 -0.02 17.54 0.66
C MET A 126 1.11 18.56 0.69
N ARG A 127 2.35 18.11 0.47
CA ARG A 127 3.52 18.99 0.43
C ARG A 127 3.51 19.94 -0.77
N THR A 128 3.18 19.42 -1.95
CA THR A 128 3.27 20.17 -3.21
C THR A 128 2.14 21.18 -3.35
N ASP A 129 0.93 20.79 -2.93
CA ASP A 129 -0.28 21.58 -3.11
C ASP A 129 -0.65 22.41 -1.87
N GLY A 130 0.14 22.30 -0.79
CA GLY A 130 -0.05 23.07 0.43
C GLY A 130 -1.22 22.61 1.30
N PHE A 131 -1.65 21.34 1.19
CA PHE A 131 -2.61 20.76 2.13
C PHE A 131 -1.94 20.40 3.45
N THR A 132 -2.69 20.57 4.52
CA THR A 132 -2.30 20.23 5.89
C THR A 132 -3.15 19.07 6.41
N ALA A 133 -2.72 18.43 7.49
CA ALA A 133 -3.47 17.35 8.12
C ALA A 133 -4.89 17.78 8.58
N SER A 134 -5.07 19.05 8.96
CA SER A 134 -6.39 19.59 9.32
C SER A 134 -7.31 19.76 8.11
N ASP A 135 -6.77 19.96 6.91
CA ASP A 135 -7.58 20.13 5.71
C ASP A 135 -8.35 18.85 5.33
N VAL A 136 -7.89 17.67 5.79
CA VAL A 136 -8.54 16.36 5.57
C VAL A 136 -9.99 16.34 6.07
N ARG A 137 -10.29 17.10 7.14
CA ARG A 137 -11.63 17.18 7.76
C ARG A 137 -12.49 18.32 7.21
N LEU A 138 -11.95 19.19 6.36
CA LEU A 138 -12.70 20.31 5.80
C LEU A 138 -13.47 19.86 4.56
N PRO A 139 -14.79 20.10 4.44
CA PRO A 139 -15.62 19.57 3.35
C PRO A 139 -15.03 19.78 1.95
N THR A 140 -14.70 21.01 1.60
CA THR A 140 -14.19 21.33 0.25
C THR A 140 -12.75 20.87 0.05
N LYS A 141 -11.85 21.18 0.99
CA LYS A 141 -10.43 20.86 0.84
C LYS A 141 -10.13 19.37 1.02
N GLY A 142 -10.81 18.73 1.96
CA GLY A 142 -10.70 17.29 2.21
C GLY A 142 -11.14 16.51 0.99
N LEU A 143 -12.30 16.85 0.40
CA LEU A 143 -12.77 16.21 -0.83
C LEU A 143 -11.77 16.41 -1.97
N GLU A 144 -11.29 17.64 -2.16
CA GLU A 144 -10.30 17.94 -3.21
C GLU A 144 -8.99 17.16 -3.02
N LEU A 145 -8.49 17.06 -1.79
CA LEU A 145 -7.31 16.25 -1.47
C LEU A 145 -7.53 14.77 -1.79
N GLN A 146 -8.68 14.19 -1.41
CA GLN A 146 -8.99 12.80 -1.71
C GLN A 146 -9.13 12.57 -3.23
N LYS A 147 -9.77 13.49 -3.95
CA LYS A 147 -9.89 13.47 -5.41
C LYS A 147 -8.52 13.49 -6.08
N ARG A 148 -7.62 14.40 -5.68
CA ARG A 148 -6.25 14.46 -6.20
C ARG A 148 -5.47 13.19 -5.91
N THR A 149 -5.69 12.59 -4.74
CA THR A 149 -5.06 11.31 -4.38
C THR A 149 -5.49 10.18 -5.31
N ILE A 150 -6.79 10.07 -5.65
CA ILE A 150 -7.28 9.10 -6.64
C ILE A 150 -6.63 9.33 -8.01
N LEU A 151 -6.59 10.58 -8.49
CA LEU A 151 -6.01 10.92 -9.79
C LEU A 151 -4.52 10.57 -9.85
N ALA A 152 -3.76 10.92 -8.82
CA ALA A 152 -2.34 10.63 -8.73
C ALA A 152 -2.07 9.12 -8.67
N GLN A 153 -2.84 8.38 -7.86
CA GLN A 153 -2.73 6.92 -7.78
C GLN A 153 -3.00 6.28 -9.14
N HIS A 154 -4.07 6.69 -9.81
CA HIS A 154 -4.41 6.22 -11.15
C HIS A 154 -3.27 6.51 -12.14
N GLN A 155 -2.72 7.72 -12.14
CA GLN A 155 -1.62 8.09 -13.02
C GLN A 155 -0.36 7.26 -12.75
N ALA A 156 0.00 7.06 -11.48
CA ALA A 156 1.15 6.25 -11.09
C ALA A 156 1.00 4.80 -11.59
N GLU A 157 -0.15 4.17 -11.32
CA GLU A 157 -0.39 2.79 -11.74
C GLU A 157 -0.52 2.62 -13.26
N VAL A 158 -1.01 3.63 -13.99
CA VAL A 158 -1.05 3.60 -15.46
C VAL A 158 0.36 3.73 -16.03
N SER A 159 1.21 4.57 -15.45
CA SER A 159 2.58 4.78 -15.92
C SER A 159 3.48 3.54 -15.81
N LEU A 160 3.13 2.60 -14.92
CA LEU A 160 3.84 1.32 -14.75
C LEU A 160 3.53 0.31 -15.88
N GLY A 161 2.48 0.52 -16.67
CA GLY A 161 2.10 -0.37 -17.75
C GLY A 161 1.85 -1.80 -17.25
N ASN A 162 2.63 -2.76 -17.78
CA ASN A 162 2.52 -4.19 -17.44
C ASN A 162 3.43 -4.62 -16.29
N LYS A 163 4.20 -3.69 -15.70
CA LYS A 163 5.05 -4.02 -14.56
C LYS A 163 4.19 -4.24 -13.32
N TRP A 164 4.41 -5.36 -12.65
CA TRP A 164 3.79 -5.61 -11.35
C TRP A 164 4.44 -4.72 -10.28
N PHE A 165 3.69 -4.43 -9.23
CA PHE A 165 4.13 -3.48 -8.22
C PHE A 165 3.62 -3.76 -6.82
N ILE A 166 4.27 -3.11 -5.85
CA ILE A 166 3.83 -2.99 -4.46
C ILE A 166 3.46 -1.52 -4.22
N SER A 167 2.26 -1.28 -3.72
CA SER A 167 1.73 0.06 -3.48
C SER A 167 1.55 0.32 -1.98
N ASP A 168 2.20 1.38 -1.49
CA ASP A 168 1.93 1.96 -0.17
C ASP A 168 0.66 2.81 -0.26
N ARG A 169 -0.48 2.20 0.12
CA ARG A 169 -1.88 2.64 -0.12
C ARG A 169 -2.42 2.25 -1.49
N SER A 170 -3.73 2.40 -1.67
CA SER A 170 -4.39 2.17 -2.95
C SER A 170 -5.50 3.19 -3.22
N GLY A 171 -6.22 3.01 -4.34
CA GLY A 171 -7.36 3.84 -4.69
C GLY A 171 -8.51 3.81 -3.68
N ILE A 172 -8.59 2.80 -2.80
CA ILE A 172 -9.65 2.71 -1.79
C ILE A 172 -9.40 3.65 -0.61
N ASP A 173 -8.12 3.93 -0.28
CA ASP A 173 -7.75 4.81 0.83
C ASP A 173 -8.51 6.14 0.78
N PRO A 174 -8.45 6.94 -0.31
CA PRO A 174 -9.13 8.24 -0.34
C PRO A 174 -10.66 8.15 -0.19
N ILE A 175 -11.29 7.05 -0.63
CA ILE A 175 -12.73 6.81 -0.44
C ILE A 175 -13.04 6.59 1.04
N VAL A 176 -12.26 5.74 1.71
CA VAL A 176 -12.43 5.47 3.16
C VAL A 176 -12.19 6.75 3.97
N TYR A 177 -11.15 7.51 3.65
CA TYR A 177 -10.88 8.77 4.34
C TYR A 177 -12.00 9.80 4.11
N ALA A 178 -12.54 9.91 2.89
CA ALA A 178 -13.71 10.76 2.64
C ALA A 178 -14.93 10.30 3.45
N GLU A 179 -15.21 8.99 3.51
CA GLU A 179 -16.34 8.47 4.26
C GLU A 179 -16.22 8.79 5.75
N VAL A 180 -15.04 8.55 6.34
CA VAL A 180 -14.81 8.77 7.78
C VAL A 180 -14.85 10.25 8.15
N PHE A 181 -14.21 11.11 7.37
CA PHE A 181 -14.00 12.51 7.77
C PHE A 181 -15.03 13.48 7.19
N LEU A 182 -15.64 13.16 6.05
CA LEU A 182 -16.54 14.05 5.31
C LEU A 182 -17.95 13.45 5.18
N GLY A 183 -18.10 12.16 5.47
CA GLY A 183 -19.36 11.43 5.40
C GLY A 183 -19.57 10.70 4.08
N ARG A 184 -20.50 9.75 4.11
CA ARG A 184 -20.84 8.87 2.98
C ARG A 184 -21.13 9.58 1.66
N PRO A 185 -21.88 10.70 1.60
CA PRO A 185 -22.15 11.37 0.33
C PRO A 185 -20.88 11.84 -0.40
N GLU A 186 -19.83 12.23 0.34
CA GLU A 186 -18.57 12.66 -0.27
C GLU A 186 -17.74 11.46 -0.75
N ALA A 187 -17.80 10.33 -0.05
CA ALA A 187 -17.20 9.07 -0.50
C ALA A 187 -17.86 8.53 -1.78
N GLU A 188 -19.19 8.66 -1.89
CA GLU A 188 -19.95 8.23 -3.07
C GLU A 188 -19.55 9.03 -4.32
N LYS A 189 -19.34 10.35 -4.20
CA LYS A 189 -18.81 11.18 -5.31
C LYS A 189 -17.43 10.69 -5.81
N LEU A 190 -16.57 10.25 -4.90
CA LEU A 190 -15.26 9.69 -5.27
C LEU A 190 -15.41 8.30 -5.90
N ALA A 191 -16.36 7.50 -5.42
CA ALA A 191 -16.68 6.19 -5.96
C ALA A 191 -17.35 6.22 -7.35
N GLU A 192 -17.85 7.38 -7.79
CA GLU A 192 -18.36 7.64 -9.14
C GLU A 192 -17.24 8.04 -10.13
N MET A 193 -16.02 8.29 -9.66
CA MET A 193 -14.92 8.66 -10.55
C MET A 193 -14.51 7.52 -11.47
N LYS A 194 -14.34 7.81 -12.76
CA LYS A 194 -13.84 6.84 -13.75
C LYS A 194 -12.49 6.26 -13.37
N GLU A 195 -11.61 7.06 -12.78
CA GLU A 195 -10.28 6.66 -12.34
C GLU A 195 -10.37 5.63 -11.20
N TRP A 196 -11.33 5.80 -10.28
CA TRP A 196 -11.57 4.81 -9.24
C TRP A 196 -12.02 3.47 -9.82
N HIS A 197 -12.89 3.45 -10.83
CA HIS A 197 -13.31 2.19 -11.46
C HIS A 197 -12.11 1.42 -12.04
N VAL A 198 -11.16 2.12 -12.67
CA VAL A 198 -9.92 1.50 -13.17
C VAL A 198 -9.07 0.95 -12.01
N LEU A 199 -8.87 1.75 -10.95
CA LEU A 199 -8.10 1.34 -9.77
C LEU A 199 -8.73 0.11 -9.08
N ARG A 200 -10.05 0.12 -8.88
CA ARG A 200 -10.79 -0.99 -8.29
C ARG A 200 -10.60 -2.28 -9.06
N GLU A 201 -10.65 -2.24 -10.39
CA GLU A 201 -10.41 -3.41 -11.23
C GLU A 201 -8.96 -3.93 -11.10
N LYS A 202 -7.98 -3.02 -11.03
CA LYS A 202 -6.57 -3.38 -10.75
C LYS A 202 -6.34 -3.93 -9.34
N MET A 203 -7.26 -3.71 -8.41
CA MET A 203 -7.24 -4.28 -7.07
C MET A 203 -7.80 -5.72 -7.00
N LYS A 204 -8.08 -6.37 -8.15
CA LYS A 204 -8.20 -7.83 -8.25
C LYS A 204 -6.82 -8.51 -8.10
N ALA A 205 -6.21 -8.26 -6.95
CA ALA A 205 -4.79 -8.46 -6.66
C ALA A 205 -4.61 -8.83 -5.18
N TYR A 206 -3.38 -8.80 -4.65
CA TYR A 206 -3.18 -8.95 -3.20
C TYR A 206 -3.47 -7.65 -2.49
N VAL A 207 -4.63 -7.55 -1.85
CA VAL A 207 -4.96 -6.42 -0.98
C VAL A 207 -4.77 -6.85 0.47
N ILE A 208 -3.81 -6.21 1.14
CA ILE A 208 -3.36 -6.59 2.48
C ILE A 208 -3.70 -5.45 3.44
N VAL A 209 -4.61 -5.74 4.38
CA VAL A 209 -5.04 -4.80 5.41
C VAL A 209 -4.05 -4.84 6.57
N CYS A 210 -3.45 -3.69 6.86
CA CYS A 210 -2.60 -3.48 8.03
C CYS A 210 -3.43 -2.88 9.17
N GLU A 211 -3.67 -3.66 10.23
CA GLU A 211 -4.53 -3.25 11.33
C GLU A 211 -3.83 -2.38 12.39
N PRO A 212 -4.61 -1.52 13.08
CA PRO A 212 -4.15 -0.69 14.18
C PRO A 212 -4.08 -1.48 15.50
N GLU A 213 -2.94 -2.12 15.76
CA GLU A 213 -2.79 -2.98 16.94
C GLU A 213 -2.02 -2.32 18.06
N ASN A 214 -0.88 -1.72 17.74
CA ASN A 214 -0.03 -1.13 18.75
C ASN A 214 -0.27 0.39 18.81
N ALA A 215 -0.93 0.84 19.87
CA ALA A 215 -1.19 2.27 20.10
C ALA A 215 0.09 3.10 20.15
N SER A 216 1.25 2.50 20.45
CA SER A 216 2.55 3.19 20.36
C SER A 216 2.94 3.59 18.93
N TRP A 217 2.34 2.99 17.91
CA TRP A 217 2.56 3.38 16.51
C TRP A 217 1.82 4.65 16.13
N LEU A 218 0.80 5.03 16.91
CA LEU A 218 0.06 6.28 16.75
C LEU A 218 0.98 7.44 17.15
N SER A 219 1.79 7.88 16.18
CA SER A 219 2.66 9.04 16.38
C SER A 219 1.83 10.31 16.61
N THR A 220 2.30 11.14 17.53
CA THR A 220 1.77 12.48 17.82
C THR A 220 2.30 13.57 16.87
N ASP A 221 3.03 13.18 15.82
CA ASP A 221 3.61 14.14 14.86
C ASP A 221 2.54 14.98 14.15
N ARG A 222 2.73 16.30 14.14
CA ARG A 222 1.83 17.31 13.52
C ARG A 222 1.60 17.15 12.02
N VAL A 223 2.35 16.27 11.37
CA VAL A 223 2.25 15.97 9.93
C VAL A 223 1.12 14.97 9.64
N ARG A 224 0.72 14.16 10.64
CA ARG A 224 -0.30 13.11 10.47
C ARG A 224 -1.67 13.66 10.83
N VAL A 225 -2.71 13.09 10.21
CA VAL A 225 -4.09 13.34 10.65
C VAL A 225 -4.18 12.93 12.10
N ALA A 226 -4.30 13.91 12.99
CA ALA A 226 -4.41 13.62 14.42
C ALA A 226 -5.72 12.86 14.64
N CYS A 227 -5.63 11.59 15.04
CA CYS A 227 -6.75 10.93 15.69
C CYS A 227 -6.97 11.61 17.04
N ASN A 228 -8.23 11.89 17.36
CA ASN A 228 -8.65 12.40 18.65
C ASN A 228 -8.37 11.34 19.74
N ASP A 229 -8.50 10.05 19.38
CA ASP A 229 -8.22 8.92 20.25
C ASP A 229 -7.97 7.61 19.48
N VAL A 230 -7.68 6.53 20.22
CA VAL A 230 -7.47 5.17 19.68
C VAL A 230 -8.75 4.60 19.06
N GLU A 231 -9.94 5.03 19.49
CA GLU A 231 -11.20 4.54 18.95
C GLU A 231 -11.51 5.12 17.57
N GLU A 232 -11.19 6.38 17.31
CA GLU A 232 -11.21 6.96 15.95
C GLU A 232 -10.22 6.22 15.05
N TRP A 233 -9.05 5.85 15.56
CA TRP A 233 -8.08 5.08 14.78
C TRP A 233 -8.60 3.67 14.42
N ARG A 234 -9.23 2.99 15.39
CA ARG A 234 -9.89 1.68 15.17
C ARG A 234 -11.11 1.80 14.26
N SER A 235 -11.86 2.90 14.33
CA SER A 235 -13.02 3.13 13.47
C SER A 235 -12.61 3.27 12.01
N ILE A 236 -11.50 3.95 11.72
CA ILE A 236 -10.92 4.02 10.37
C ILE A 236 -10.58 2.62 9.87
N ALA A 237 -9.95 1.77 10.69
CA ALA A 237 -9.63 0.41 10.26
C ALA A 237 -10.87 -0.46 10.00
N ARG A 238 -11.92 -0.31 10.81
CA ARG A 238 -13.23 -0.94 10.52
C ARG A 238 -13.79 -0.45 9.19
N ALA A 239 -13.72 0.86 8.93
CA ALA A 239 -14.17 1.46 7.67
C ALA A 239 -13.42 0.90 6.45
N PHE A 240 -12.12 0.65 6.55
CA PHE A 240 -11.38 -0.04 5.48
C PHE A 240 -11.95 -1.42 5.15
N ARG A 241 -12.21 -2.26 6.16
CA ARG A 241 -12.77 -3.61 5.93
C ARG A 241 -14.16 -3.53 5.30
N THR A 242 -15.01 -2.64 5.83
CA THR A 242 -16.35 -2.42 5.30
C THR A 242 -16.32 -1.92 3.85
N ALA A 243 -15.46 -0.95 3.53
CA ALA A 243 -15.33 -0.42 2.17
C ALA A 243 -14.84 -1.49 1.19
N LEU A 244 -13.82 -2.28 1.56
CA LEU A 244 -13.32 -3.39 0.74
C LEU A 244 -14.43 -4.41 0.44
N GLN A 245 -15.24 -4.77 1.45
CA GLN A 245 -16.38 -5.67 1.29
C GLN A 245 -17.46 -5.06 0.37
N ASN A 246 -17.84 -3.81 0.62
CA ASN A 246 -18.87 -3.10 -0.17
C ASN A 246 -18.46 -2.96 -1.64
N HIS A 247 -17.17 -2.78 -1.92
CA HIS A 247 -16.64 -2.73 -3.27
C HIS A 247 -16.22 -4.10 -3.82
N GLY A 248 -16.53 -5.21 -3.13
CA GLY A 248 -16.24 -6.56 -3.60
C GLY A 248 -14.75 -6.80 -3.89
N ILE A 249 -13.87 -6.18 -3.10
CA ILE A 249 -12.42 -6.30 -3.24
C ILE A 249 -11.95 -7.41 -2.29
N PRO A 250 -11.46 -8.55 -2.82
CA PRO A 250 -10.87 -9.59 -2.00
C PRO A 250 -9.66 -9.05 -1.26
N HIS A 251 -9.58 -9.34 0.04
CA HIS A 251 -8.47 -8.88 0.87
C HIS A 251 -8.12 -9.91 1.93
N VAL A 252 -6.90 -9.78 2.45
CA VAL A 252 -6.39 -10.51 3.60
C VAL A 252 -5.92 -9.51 4.63
N THR A 253 -6.05 -9.86 5.89
CA THR A 253 -5.59 -9.02 7.00
C THR A 253 -4.34 -9.65 7.59
N ILE A 254 -3.33 -8.83 7.91
CA ILE A 254 -2.18 -9.31 8.68
C ILE A 254 -2.71 -9.77 10.06
N PRO A 255 -2.45 -11.02 10.48
CA PRO A 255 -2.96 -11.53 11.74
C PRO A 255 -2.56 -10.69 12.94
N VAL A 256 -3.48 -10.62 13.90
CA VAL A 256 -3.26 -9.90 15.16
C VAL A 256 -2.09 -10.49 15.94
N GLY A 257 -1.21 -9.61 16.44
CA GLY A 257 -0.02 -9.95 17.21
C GLY A 257 1.26 -10.06 16.39
N ILE A 258 1.21 -9.87 15.07
CA ILE A 258 2.42 -9.85 14.22
C ILE A 258 2.97 -8.42 14.15
N GLU A 259 3.66 -7.99 15.22
CA GLU A 259 4.28 -6.66 15.27
C GLU A 259 5.64 -6.59 14.58
N ASP A 260 6.40 -7.69 14.59
CA ASP A 260 7.74 -7.75 14.01
C ASP A 260 7.70 -7.58 12.48
N LEU A 261 8.56 -6.70 11.97
CA LEU A 261 8.63 -6.41 10.54
C LEU A 261 8.99 -7.66 9.72
N GLY A 262 9.94 -8.47 10.20
CA GLY A 262 10.36 -9.68 9.50
C GLY A 262 9.22 -10.69 9.36
N LYS A 263 8.45 -10.91 10.42
CA LYS A 263 7.26 -11.76 10.38
C LYS A 263 6.17 -11.21 9.45
N ARG A 264 5.96 -9.89 9.41
CA ARG A 264 5.02 -9.26 8.48
C ARG A 264 5.46 -9.45 7.03
N VAL A 265 6.76 -9.30 6.73
CA VAL A 265 7.34 -9.56 5.42
C VAL A 265 7.15 -11.03 5.02
N GLN A 266 7.46 -11.96 5.93
CA GLN A 266 7.29 -13.39 5.71
C GLN A 266 5.82 -13.75 5.41
N PHE A 267 4.87 -13.18 6.15
CA PHE A 267 3.45 -13.37 5.89
C PHE A 267 3.07 -12.99 4.45
N VAL A 268 3.57 -11.85 3.94
CA VAL A 268 3.31 -11.45 2.55
C VAL A 268 3.99 -12.39 1.57
N GLU A 269 5.23 -12.80 1.81
CA GLU A 269 5.93 -13.77 0.95
C GLU A 269 5.16 -15.10 0.86
N GLU A 270 4.65 -15.61 1.97
CA GLU A 270 3.87 -16.86 2.01
C GLU A 270 2.59 -16.77 1.16
N LEU A 271 1.94 -15.60 1.13
CA LEU A 271 0.80 -15.35 0.23
C LEU A 271 1.23 -15.39 -1.24
N LEU A 272 2.35 -14.75 -1.58
CA LEU A 272 2.89 -14.74 -2.94
C LEU A 272 3.26 -16.17 -3.40
N ARG A 273 3.93 -16.92 -2.53
CA ARG A 273 4.34 -18.32 -2.77
C ARG A 273 3.16 -19.27 -2.91
N SER A 274 2.12 -19.10 -2.12
CA SER A 274 0.90 -19.92 -2.22
C SER A 274 0.25 -19.79 -3.60
N SER A 275 0.25 -18.59 -4.17
CA SER A 275 -0.32 -18.39 -5.50
C SER A 275 0.55 -18.84 -6.64
N ALA A 276 1.87 -18.73 -6.51
CA ALA A 276 2.79 -19.31 -7.50
C ALA A 276 2.54 -20.82 -7.64
N LYS A 277 2.31 -21.51 -6.51
CA LYS A 277 1.98 -22.95 -6.49
C LYS A 277 0.61 -23.27 -7.06
N SER A 278 -0.41 -22.44 -6.79
CA SER A 278 -1.76 -22.67 -7.33
C SER A 278 -1.89 -22.43 -8.84
N GLY A 279 -0.92 -21.76 -9.47
CA GLY A 279 -0.84 -21.59 -10.92
C GLY A 279 -0.11 -22.73 -11.66
N MET A 280 0.40 -23.73 -10.95
CA MET A 280 1.27 -24.78 -11.51
C MET A 280 0.53 -26.08 -11.91
N PHE A 281 -0.78 -26.01 -12.20
CA PHE A 281 -1.59 -27.15 -12.67
C PHE A 281 -2.10 -26.95 -14.09
#